data_AF-A0A255Z4Q4-F1
#
_entry.id   AF-A0A255Z4Q4-F1
#
_cell.length_a   1.000
_cell.length_b   1.000
_cell.length_c   1.000
_cell.angle_alpha   90.00
_cell.angle_beta   90.00
_cell.angle_gamma   90.00
#
_symmetry.space_group_name_H-M   'P 1'
#
loop_
_entity.id
_entity.type
_entity.pdbx_description
1 polymer ?
#
loop_
_entity_poly.entity_id
_entity_poly.type
_entity_poly.pdbx_seq_one_letter_code
_entity_poly.pdbx_strand_id
1 'polypeptide(L)'
;MPPSDALSGPDALIFLDDLHTRYDGRPPRQQRLAALVAGNDVLELMADQALQQRLQDQVAAARLGVSRRRGHLPADRVMEDPWLVRLTGALEDARNAMQAPQGKGRPMSKALPVRC
;
A
#
# COMPACT_ATOMS: atom_id res chain seq x y z
N MET A 1 -18.00 -8.36 -5.04
CA MET A 1 -18.09 -7.24 -4.09
C MET A 1 -18.34 -7.83 -2.71
N PRO A 2 -17.42 -7.75 -1.74
CA PRO A 2 -17.78 -8.12 -0.38
C PRO A 2 -18.79 -7.10 0.17
N PRO A 3 -19.75 -7.53 1.00
CA PRO A 3 -20.82 -6.67 1.51
C PRO A 3 -20.26 -5.57 2.42
N SER A 4 -20.69 -4.33 2.18
CA SER A 4 -20.29 -3.11 2.92
C SER A 4 -20.78 -3.06 4.38
N ASP A 5 -21.57 -4.02 4.83
CA ASP A 5 -22.26 -3.96 6.13
C ASP A 5 -21.49 -4.66 7.27
N ALA A 6 -20.34 -5.28 7.01
CA ALA A 6 -19.54 -5.93 8.07
C ALA A 6 -18.72 -4.94 8.92
N LEU A 7 -18.82 -3.63 8.67
CA LEU A 7 -17.91 -2.61 9.21
C LEU A 7 -18.52 -1.71 10.31
N SER A 8 -19.63 -2.06 10.95
CA SER A 8 -20.19 -1.16 11.96
C SER A 8 -20.87 -1.84 13.14
N GLY A 9 -20.40 -1.47 14.33
CA GLY A 9 -21.20 -1.49 15.55
C GLY A 9 -20.47 -2.13 16.73
N PRO A 10 -20.58 -3.44 16.98
CA PRO A 10 -20.16 -4.05 18.24
C PRO A 10 -18.73 -4.62 18.24
N ASP A 11 -18.27 -5.24 17.15
CA ASP A 11 -17.02 -6.02 17.16
C ASP A 11 -15.77 -5.13 17.26
N ALA A 12 -15.76 -3.99 16.56
CA ALA A 12 -14.67 -3.02 16.65
C ALA A 12 -14.52 -2.45 18.08
N LEU A 13 -15.61 -2.28 18.82
CA LEU A 13 -15.58 -1.81 20.21
C LEU A 13 -15.00 -2.89 21.13
N ILE A 14 -15.36 -4.16 20.93
CA ILE A 14 -14.80 -5.30 21.67
C ILE A 14 -13.30 -5.40 21.43
N PHE A 15 -12.85 -5.28 20.17
CA PHE A 15 -11.41 -5.31 19.85
C PHE A 15 -10.64 -4.12 20.43
N LEU A 16 -11.24 -2.92 20.44
CA LEU A 16 -10.63 -1.74 21.05
C LEU A 16 -10.55 -1.85 22.58
N ASP A 17 -11.56 -2.42 23.22
CA ASP A 17 -11.59 -2.63 24.68
C ASP A 17 -10.56 -3.68 25.13
N ASP A 18 -10.46 -4.78 24.40
CA ASP A 18 -9.41 -5.79 24.57
C ASP A 18 -8.01 -5.19 24.31
N LEU A 19 -7.90 -4.27 23.35
CA LEU A 19 -6.66 -3.53 23.10
C LEU A 19 -6.30 -2.59 24.27
N HIS A 20 -7.27 -1.88 24.83
CA HIS A 20 -7.05 -1.01 25.99
C HIS A 20 -6.69 -1.81 27.24
N THR A 21 -7.27 -3.00 27.42
CA THR A 21 -6.95 -3.89 28.54
C THR A 21 -5.53 -4.43 28.47
N ARG A 22 -5.01 -4.67 27.25
CA ARG A 22 -3.66 -5.23 27.02
C ARG A 22 -2.53 -4.21 27.06
N TYR A 23 -2.84 -2.92 26.94
CA TYR A 23 -1.84 -1.85 26.93
C TYR A 23 -2.15 -0.80 27.99
N ASP A 24 -1.29 -0.70 29.01
CA ASP A 24 -1.36 0.35 30.05
C ASP A 24 -1.10 1.78 29.51
N GLY A 25 -0.92 1.93 28.19
CA GLY A 25 -0.65 3.19 27.51
C GLY A 25 -1.13 3.16 26.06
N ARG A 26 -0.81 4.20 25.28
CA ARG A 26 -1.33 4.32 23.91
C ARG A 26 -0.86 3.13 23.04
N PRO A 27 -1.78 2.28 22.53
CA PRO A 27 -1.37 1.12 21.77
C PRO A 27 -0.76 1.50 20.41
N PRO A 28 0.12 0.65 19.85
CA PRO A 28 0.75 0.85 18.55
C PRO A 28 -0.26 1.19 17.45
N ARG A 29 0.11 2.10 16.54
CA ARG A 29 -0.79 2.57 15.47
C ARG A 29 -1.37 1.41 14.64
N GLN A 30 -0.57 0.41 14.30
CA GLN A 30 -1.00 -0.74 13.50
C GLN A 30 -2.11 -1.52 14.19
N GLN A 31 -2.00 -1.80 15.48
CA GLN A 31 -3.01 -2.55 16.21
C GLN A 31 -4.30 -1.77 16.41
N ARG A 32 -4.21 -0.44 16.57
CA ARG A 32 -5.39 0.44 16.57
C ARG A 32 -6.12 0.40 15.23
N LEU A 33 -5.39 0.45 14.12
CA LEU A 33 -5.98 0.36 12.78
C LEU A 33 -6.59 -1.03 12.53
N ALA A 34 -5.93 -2.09 12.99
CA ALA A 34 -6.45 -3.45 12.90
C ALA A 34 -7.75 -3.59 13.71
N ALA A 35 -7.80 -3.08 14.94
CA ALA A 35 -9.02 -3.10 15.76
C ALA A 35 -10.18 -2.33 15.11
N LEU A 36 -9.90 -1.19 14.45
CA LEU A 36 -10.92 -0.42 13.71
C LEU A 36 -11.47 -1.14 12.48
N VAL A 37 -10.69 -2.01 11.87
CA VAL A 37 -11.02 -2.72 10.62
C VAL A 37 -11.33 -4.20 10.91
N ALA A 38 -11.58 -4.54 12.17
CA ALA A 38 -11.91 -5.89 12.64
C ALA A 38 -10.86 -6.98 12.38
N GLY A 39 -9.57 -6.62 12.33
CA GLY A 39 -8.45 -7.56 12.34
C GLY A 39 -7.26 -7.14 11.49
N ASN A 40 -6.14 -7.85 11.67
CA ASN A 40 -4.92 -7.65 10.87
C ASN A 40 -5.12 -8.12 9.42
N ASP A 41 -5.84 -9.22 9.20
CA ASP A 41 -6.03 -9.78 7.86
C ASP A 41 -6.80 -8.82 6.94
N VAL A 42 -7.83 -8.16 7.48
CA VAL A 42 -8.61 -7.17 6.75
C VAL A 42 -7.78 -5.90 6.51
N LEU A 43 -6.98 -5.48 7.51
CA LEU A 43 -6.07 -4.35 7.35
C LEU A 43 -5.00 -4.61 6.28
N GLU A 44 -4.42 -5.81 6.23
CA GLU A 44 -3.45 -6.23 5.21
C GLU A 44 -4.09 -6.27 3.83
N LEU A 45 -5.28 -6.86 3.70
CA LEU A 45 -6.04 -6.87 2.45
C LEU A 45 -6.32 -5.45 1.95
N MET A 46 -6.75 -4.53 2.82
CA MET A 46 -6.99 -3.13 2.45
C MET A 46 -5.70 -2.41 2.06
N ALA A 47 -4.59 -2.68 2.75
CA ALA A 47 -3.29 -2.11 2.42
C ALA A 47 -2.81 -2.59 1.04
N ASP A 48 -2.98 -3.87 0.72
CA ASP A 48 -2.64 -4.45 -0.57
C ASP A 48 -3.51 -3.88 -1.69
N GLN A 49 -4.81 -3.76 -1.47
CA GLN A 49 -5.73 -3.12 -2.41
C GLN A 49 -5.35 -1.65 -2.67
N ALA A 50 -5.07 -0.89 -1.61
CA ALA A 50 -4.65 0.50 -1.74
C ALA A 50 -3.30 0.64 -2.47
N LEU A 51 -2.36 -0.27 -2.21
CA LEU A 51 -1.08 -0.33 -2.92
C LEU A 51 -1.30 -0.62 -4.41
N GLN A 52 -2.12 -1.60 -4.75
CA GLN A 52 -2.46 -1.94 -6.13
C GLN A 52 -3.10 -0.74 -6.85
N GLN A 53 -4.06 -0.07 -6.23
CA GLN A 53 -4.68 1.13 -6.79
C GLN A 53 -3.64 2.23 -7.05
N ARG A 54 -2.76 2.50 -6.07
CA ARG A 54 -1.70 3.50 -6.22
C ARG A 54 -0.74 3.16 -7.34
N LEU A 55 -0.36 1.89 -7.51
CA LEU A 55 0.49 1.44 -8.60
C LEU A 55 -0.19 1.64 -9.96
N GLN A 56 -1.48 1.33 -10.06
CA GLN A 56 -2.26 1.58 -11.28
C GLN A 56 -2.29 3.08 -11.64
N ASP A 57 -2.54 3.95 -10.66
CA ASP A 57 -2.57 5.40 -10.86
C ASP A 57 -1.19 5.92 -11.30
N GLN A 58 -0.11 5.41 -10.70
CA GLN A 58 1.27 5.76 -11.09
C GLN A 58 1.58 5.34 -12.53
N VAL A 59 1.18 4.13 -12.94
CA VAL A 59 1.35 3.67 -14.32
C VAL A 59 0.55 4.53 -15.30
N ALA A 60 -0.70 4.88 -14.96
CA ALA A 60 -1.53 5.74 -15.79
C ALA A 60 -0.91 7.15 -15.94
N ALA A 61 -0.46 7.75 -14.83
CA ALA A 61 0.21 9.04 -14.83
C ALA A 61 1.52 9.03 -15.62
N ALA A 62 2.34 7.98 -15.47
CA ALA A 62 3.59 7.84 -16.20
C ALA A 62 3.35 7.68 -17.71
N ARG A 63 2.36 6.87 -18.12
CA ARG A 63 1.96 6.76 -19.55
C ARG A 63 1.57 8.11 -20.14
N LEU A 64 0.75 8.87 -19.42
CA LEU A 64 0.34 10.20 -19.85
C LEU A 64 1.54 11.16 -19.95
N GLY A 65 2.45 11.11 -18.96
CA GLY A 65 3.68 11.90 -18.95
C GLY A 65 4.58 11.60 -20.16
N VAL A 66 4.80 10.32 -20.47
CA VAL A 66 5.58 9.88 -21.65
C VAL A 66 4.95 10.42 -22.93
N SER A 67 3.64 10.22 -23.12
CA SER A 67 2.94 10.68 -24.32
C SER A 67 3.02 12.20 -24.50
N ARG A 68 2.83 12.96 -23.42
CA ARG A 68 2.93 14.43 -23.45
C ARG A 68 4.35 14.89 -23.81
N ARG A 69 5.37 14.33 -23.16
CA ARG A 69 6.77 14.73 -23.41
C ARG A 69 7.22 14.38 -24.82
N ARG A 70 6.85 13.19 -25.33
CA ARG A 70 7.12 12.81 -26.72
C ARG A 70 6.47 13.75 -27.73
N GLY A 71 5.27 14.27 -27.43
CA GLY A 71 4.61 15.27 -28.28
C GLY A 71 5.31 16.63 -28.33
N HIS A 72 6.17 16.96 -27.36
CA HIS A 72 6.90 18.23 -27.30
C HIS A 72 8.36 18.12 -27.77
N LEU A 73 8.84 16.92 -28.11
CA LEU A 73 10.21 16.70 -28.53
C LEU A 73 10.29 16.41 -30.03
N PRO A 74 11.31 16.93 -30.72
CA PRO A 74 11.61 16.48 -32.06
C PRO A 74 12.12 15.03 -32.03
N ALA A 75 11.83 14.26 -33.09
CA ALA A 75 11.97 12.80 -33.09
C ALA A 75 13.42 12.32 -32.85
N ASP A 76 14.40 13.11 -33.24
CA ASP A 76 15.84 12.92 -33.04
C ASP A 76 16.26 13.02 -31.56
N ARG A 77 15.52 13.76 -30.73
CA ARG A 77 15.85 13.99 -29.31
C ARG A 77 15.10 13.09 -28.33
N VAL A 78 14.11 12.34 -28.78
CA VAL A 78 13.27 11.49 -27.92
C VAL A 78 14.11 10.42 -27.20
N MET A 79 15.08 9.82 -27.88
CA MET A 79 15.92 8.74 -27.31
C MET A 79 17.01 9.25 -26.37
N GLU A 80 17.40 10.52 -26.50
CA GLU A 80 18.44 11.15 -25.67
C GLU A 80 17.86 11.85 -24.44
N ASP A 81 16.54 11.99 -24.33
CA ASP A 81 15.91 12.72 -23.22
C ASP A 81 16.04 11.93 -21.89
N PRO A 82 16.82 12.43 -20.91
CA PRO A 82 17.06 11.73 -19.66
C PRO A 82 15.80 11.61 -18.79
N TRP A 83 14.84 12.53 -18.94
CA TRP A 83 13.57 12.47 -18.24
C TRP A 83 12.70 11.34 -18.78
N LEU A 84 12.67 11.13 -20.11
CA LEU A 84 11.95 10.01 -20.70
C LEU A 84 12.53 8.67 -20.27
N VAL A 85 13.87 8.52 -20.29
CA VAL A 85 14.55 7.29 -19.84
C VAL A 85 14.22 6.97 -18.39
N ARG A 86 14.26 7.97 -17.50
CA ARG A 86 13.89 7.80 -16.09
C ARG A 86 12.42 7.42 -15.92
N LEU A 87 11.54 8.01 -16.71
CA LEU A 87 10.10 7.76 -16.62
C LEU A 87 9.73 6.37 -17.15
N THR A 88 10.38 5.90 -18.22
CA THR A 88 10.18 4.53 -18.73
C THR A 88 10.70 3.50 -17.74
N GLY A 89 11.87 3.74 -17.11
CA GLY A 89 12.38 2.88 -16.04
C GLY A 89 11.42 2.80 -14.85
N ALA A 90 10.93 3.94 -14.35
CA ALA A 90 9.94 3.97 -13.27
C ALA A 90 8.63 3.25 -13.64
N LEU A 91 8.23 3.29 -14.91
CA LEU A 91 7.04 2.60 -15.40
C LEU A 91 7.25 1.08 -15.50
N GLU A 92 8.45 0.63 -15.86
CA GLU A 92 8.83 -0.79 -15.82
C GLU A 92 8.86 -1.30 -14.38
N ASP A 93 9.48 -0.57 -13.46
CA ASP A 93 9.52 -0.90 -12.03
C ASP A 93 8.10 -1.03 -11.45
N ALA A 94 7.23 -0.05 -11.72
CA ALA A 94 5.84 -0.09 -11.24
C ALA A 94 5.07 -1.28 -11.84
N ARG A 95 5.28 -1.61 -13.12
CA ARG A 95 4.65 -2.77 -13.76
C ARG A 95 5.13 -4.09 -13.16
N ASN A 96 6.43 -4.20 -12.89
CA ASN A 96 7.03 -5.37 -12.24
C ASN A 96 6.48 -5.52 -10.81
N ALA A 97 6.34 -4.42 -10.07
CA ALA A 97 5.74 -4.41 -8.74
C ALA A 97 4.27 -4.85 -8.74
N MET A 98 3.50 -4.52 -9.79
CA MET A 98 2.11 -5.00 -9.96
C MET A 98 2.04 -6.51 -10.23
N GLN A 99 3.02 -7.07 -10.94
CA GLN A 99 3.08 -8.49 -11.31
C GLN A 99 3.69 -9.37 -10.23
N ALA A 100 4.49 -8.79 -9.32
CA ALA A 100 5.08 -9.52 -8.22
C ALA A 100 3.98 -10.04 -7.28
N PRO A 101 4.03 -11.31 -6.86
CA PRO A 101 3.11 -11.84 -5.87
C PRO A 101 3.30 -11.04 -4.57
N GLN A 102 2.28 -10.28 -4.19
CA GLN A 102 2.18 -9.59 -2.90
C GLN A 102 1.91 -10.65 -1.83
N GLY A 103 2.95 -11.42 -1.50
CA GLY A 103 2.77 -12.66 -0.77
C GLY A 103 4.08 -13.35 -0.49
N LYS A 104 4.94 -12.72 0.30
CA LYS A 104 5.94 -13.41 1.12
C LYS A 104 6.48 -12.47 2.19
N GLY A 105 5.90 -12.63 3.38
CA GLY A 105 6.52 -12.37 4.67
C GLY A 105 7.23 -11.03 4.80
N ARG A 106 6.50 -10.01 5.26
CA ARG A 106 7.15 -9.03 6.14
C ARG A 106 7.58 -9.84 7.39
N PRO A 107 8.88 -10.02 7.69
CA PRO A 107 9.27 -10.76 8.86
C PRO A 107 8.63 -10.06 10.06
N MET A 108 7.75 -10.77 10.76
CA MET A 108 7.30 -10.34 12.07
C MET A 108 8.57 -10.08 12.87
N SER A 109 8.84 -8.80 13.13
CA SER A 109 9.88 -8.40 14.05
C SER A 109 9.53 -9.12 15.34
N LYS A 110 10.34 -10.15 15.67
CA LYS A 110 10.23 -10.89 16.92
C LYS A 110 10.09 -9.85 18.03
N ALA A 111 9.01 -9.96 18.79
CA ALA A 111 8.81 -9.18 19.99
C ALA A 111 10.10 -9.26 20.82
N LEU A 112 10.72 -8.10 21.10
CA LEU A 112 11.78 -8.06 22.09
C LEU A 112 11.18 -8.55 23.42
N PRO A 113 11.84 -9.48 24.13
CA PRO A 113 11.38 -9.85 25.45
C PRO A 113 11.55 -8.63 26.37
N VAL A 114 10.42 -8.14 26.88
CA VAL A 114 10.40 -7.26 28.05
C VAL A 114 10.96 -8.10 29.20
N ARG A 115 12.19 -7.80 29.63
CA ARG A 115 12.72 -8.30 30.89
C ARG A 115 12.26 -7.38 32.01
N CYS A 116 11.64 -7.98 33.02
CA CYS A 116 11.37 -7.40 34.33
C CYS A 116 12.67 -6.94 35.02
#